data_AF-A0A3M1NJE1-F1
#
_entry.id   AF-A0A3M1NJE1-F1
#
_cell.length_a   1.000
_cell.length_b   1.000
_cell.length_c   1.000
_cell.angle_alpha   90.00
_cell.angle_beta   90.00
_cell.angle_gamma   90.00
#
_symmetry.space_group_name_H-M   'P 1'
#
loop_
_entity.id
_entity.type
_entity.pdbx_description
1 polymer ?
#
loop_
_entity_poly.entity_id
_entity_poly.type
_entity_poly.pdbx_seq_one_letter_code
_entity_poly.pdbx_strand_id
1 'polypeptide(L)'
;MNKIRKIKTDAFLVLLIGLFTLFLTYQFRWGIFITTSKPDESGVGNEVMQQAGYEVITTDSIPLDTIFIENPDYYVDGVEKILNRWRQLYADRVANLRNARDVFKRPYAEKIRSGTAGRKSIDSENIKRQKGSIISNTNFRKQADLPAVDFSPIWDVLDHIQMKNDYLLDYVYYFDGFSGIPLLYGRSQNEPPYPNLNRIPNWSKYLYQHHIQESLDRPFFSSIQLDQTPLSYFQLAVLSLYCDHFLLYWHSTYRDEILLTNNRKLEKLRESSAMQMENMVDTSVAETIGWLKANLAHQKLEPFVVLKDTSVQIVFYYFTNWGGVYKVDWEVSREYPHEEIQFVRRNVLEYNSGISF
;
A
#
# COMPACT_ATOMS: atom_id res chain seq x y z
N MET A 1 5.93 39.55 -31.74
CA MET A 1 6.28 38.42 -30.85
C MET A 1 5.08 37.69 -30.20
N ASN A 2 3.90 38.31 -30.00
CA ASN A 2 2.77 37.64 -29.32
C ASN A 2 2.01 36.57 -30.14
N LYS A 3 2.04 36.63 -31.49
CA LYS A 3 1.37 35.62 -32.34
C LYS A 3 2.06 34.24 -32.30
N ILE A 4 3.38 34.19 -32.14
CA ILE A 4 4.15 32.94 -32.14
C ILE A 4 3.95 32.16 -30.83
N ARG A 5 3.72 32.84 -29.70
CA ARG A 5 3.41 32.17 -28.42
C ARG A 5 2.05 31.48 -28.44
N LYS A 6 1.03 32.09 -29.04
CA LYS A 6 -0.33 31.52 -29.08
C LYS A 6 -0.39 30.22 -29.88
N ILE A 7 0.30 30.15 -31.02
CA ILE A 7 0.36 28.96 -31.87
C ILE A 7 1.02 27.77 -31.15
N LYS A 8 2.04 28.02 -30.31
CA LYS A 8 2.70 26.94 -29.55
C LYS A 8 1.82 26.36 -28.43
N THR A 9 0.99 27.19 -27.79
CA THR A 9 0.08 26.74 -26.75
C THR A 9 -1.06 25.89 -27.32
N ASP A 10 -1.59 26.29 -28.48
CA ASP A 10 -2.69 25.57 -29.13
C ASP A 10 -2.23 24.21 -29.68
N ALA A 11 -1.01 24.14 -30.24
CA ALA A 11 -0.43 22.87 -30.70
C ALA A 11 -0.16 21.88 -29.56
N PHE A 12 0.27 22.37 -28.39
CA PHE A 12 0.49 21.55 -27.21
C PHE A 12 -0.84 21.00 -26.64
N LEU A 13 -1.88 21.82 -26.61
CA LEU A 13 -3.21 21.41 -26.14
C LEU A 13 -3.84 20.34 -27.04
N VAL A 14 -3.70 20.48 -28.37
CA VAL A 14 -4.19 19.48 -29.34
C VAL A 14 -3.43 18.15 -29.19
N LEU A 15 -2.12 18.18 -28.96
CA LEU A 15 -1.32 16.98 -28.71
C LEU A 15 -1.78 16.26 -27.42
N LEU A 16 -2.07 17.03 -26.36
CA LEU A 16 -2.47 16.49 -25.07
C LEU A 16 -3.87 15.84 -25.15
N ILE A 17 -4.82 16.46 -25.87
CA ILE A 17 -6.15 15.89 -26.13
C ILE A 17 -6.04 14.62 -26.99
N GLY A 18 -5.15 14.61 -27.98
CA GLY A 18 -4.90 13.44 -28.83
C GLY A 18 -4.37 12.25 -28.04
N LEU A 19 -3.38 12.48 -27.16
CA LEU A 19 -2.82 11.44 -26.29
C LEU A 19 -3.85 10.93 -25.26
N PHE A 20 -4.67 11.82 -24.69
CA PHE A 20 -5.72 11.44 -23.75
C PHE A 20 -6.83 10.60 -24.42
N THR A 21 -7.20 10.93 -25.66
CA THR A 21 -8.19 10.17 -26.43
C THR A 21 -7.66 8.79 -26.83
N LEU A 22 -6.37 8.68 -27.17
CA LEU A 22 -5.69 7.41 -27.43
C LEU A 22 -5.58 6.54 -26.18
N PHE A 23 -5.32 7.16 -25.02
CA PHE A 23 -5.32 6.48 -23.72
C PHE A 23 -6.71 5.92 -23.38
N LEU A 24 -7.78 6.70 -23.57
CA LEU A 24 -9.15 6.24 -23.35
C LEU A 24 -9.58 5.13 -24.33
N THR A 25 -9.27 5.25 -25.62
CA THR A 25 -9.60 4.21 -26.60
C THR A 25 -8.80 2.92 -26.41
N TYR A 26 -7.59 3.00 -25.83
CA TYR A 26 -6.83 1.81 -25.44
C TYR A 26 -7.47 1.07 -24.26
N GLN A 27 -8.02 1.79 -23.28
CA GLN A 27 -8.74 1.21 -22.13
C GLN A 27 -10.07 0.55 -22.55
N PHE A 28 -10.79 1.11 -23.52
CA PHE A 28 -12.07 0.57 -23.99
C PHE A 28 -11.98 -0.65 -24.93
N ARG A 29 -10.78 -1.06 -25.35
CA ARG A 29 -10.60 -2.19 -26.27
C ARG A 29 -10.68 -3.57 -25.59
N TRP A 30 -10.77 -3.59 -24.25
CA TRP A 30 -11.05 -4.77 -23.43
C TRP A 30 -12.48 -4.68 -22.89
N GLY A 31 -13.45 -4.89 -23.78
CA GLY A 31 -14.88 -4.90 -23.42
C GLY A 31 -15.24 -6.15 -22.61
N ILE A 32 -15.70 -5.92 -21.39
CA ILE A 32 -16.24 -6.90 -20.45
C ILE A 32 -17.56 -7.48 -21.00
N PHE A 33 -17.67 -8.80 -21.13
CA PHE A 33 -18.94 -9.51 -21.26
C PHE A 33 -19.38 -9.99 -19.88
N ILE A 34 -20.47 -9.43 -19.35
CA ILE A 34 -21.13 -9.96 -18.14
C ILE A 34 -22.22 -10.93 -18.60
N THR A 35 -22.03 -12.22 -18.33
CA THR A 35 -23.08 -13.24 -18.44
C THR A 35 -23.63 -13.53 -17.04
N THR A 36 -24.97 -13.57 -16.92
CA THR A 36 -25.71 -13.73 -15.66
C THR A 36 -26.29 -15.13 -15.46
N SER A 37 -25.70 -16.17 -16.07
CA SER A 37 -26.16 -17.55 -15.86
C SER A 37 -25.32 -18.29 -14.82
N LYS A 38 -25.99 -18.92 -13.85
CA LYS A 38 -25.38 -19.88 -12.90
C LYS A 38 -24.60 -20.96 -13.68
N PRO A 39 -23.40 -21.36 -13.24
CA PRO A 39 -22.71 -22.49 -13.84
C PRO A 39 -23.50 -23.76 -13.54
N ASP A 40 -23.79 -24.53 -14.60
CA ASP A 40 -24.23 -25.91 -14.45
C ASP A 40 -23.01 -26.84 -14.34
N GLU A 41 -23.23 -28.05 -13.84
CA GLU A 41 -22.18 -29.06 -13.60
C GLU A 41 -21.59 -29.66 -14.90
N SER A 42 -21.87 -29.07 -16.07
CA SER A 42 -21.55 -29.65 -17.38
C SER A 42 -20.10 -29.45 -17.87
N GLY A 43 -19.27 -28.72 -17.12
CA GLY A 43 -17.88 -28.43 -17.51
C GLY A 43 -17.72 -27.33 -18.57
N VAL A 44 -18.82 -26.82 -19.13
CA VAL A 44 -18.82 -25.75 -20.16
C VAL A 44 -18.27 -24.42 -19.62
N GLY A 45 -18.34 -24.16 -18.31
CA GLY A 45 -17.79 -22.95 -17.70
C GLY A 45 -16.28 -22.79 -17.89
N ASN A 46 -15.51 -23.89 -17.94
CA ASN A 46 -14.06 -23.84 -18.10
C ASN A 46 -13.64 -23.44 -19.52
N GLU A 47 -14.39 -23.86 -20.55
CA GLU A 47 -14.11 -23.48 -21.94
C GLU A 47 -14.37 -21.99 -22.19
N VAL A 48 -15.43 -21.44 -21.60
CA VAL A 48 -15.76 -20.01 -21.72
C VAL A 48 -14.70 -19.13 -21.03
N MET A 49 -14.22 -19.54 -19.86
CA MET A 49 -13.16 -18.83 -19.14
C MET A 49 -11.82 -18.87 -19.90
N GLN A 50 -11.44 -20.03 -20.46
CA GLN A 50 -10.25 -20.16 -21.29
C GLN A 50 -10.34 -19.33 -22.59
N GLN A 51 -11.52 -19.28 -23.24
CA GLN A 51 -11.73 -18.46 -24.44
C GLN A 51 -11.67 -16.95 -24.15
N ALA A 52 -12.02 -16.52 -22.93
CA ALA A 52 -11.87 -15.14 -22.48
C ALA A 52 -10.44 -14.79 -22.02
N GLY A 53 -9.48 -15.71 -22.16
CA GLY A 53 -8.07 -15.50 -21.79
C GLY A 53 -7.79 -15.64 -20.30
N TYR A 54 -8.75 -16.12 -19.50
CA TYR A 54 -8.51 -16.45 -18.10
C TYR A 54 -7.90 -17.84 -18.00
N GLU A 55 -6.70 -17.90 -17.43
CA GLU A 55 -6.04 -19.17 -17.11
C GLU A 55 -6.82 -19.84 -15.97
N VAL A 56 -7.53 -20.92 -16.28
CA VAL A 56 -8.14 -21.77 -15.25
C VAL A 56 -6.99 -22.48 -14.54
N ILE A 57 -6.59 -21.95 -13.39
CA ILE A 57 -5.59 -22.59 -12.52
C ILE A 57 -6.26 -23.82 -11.93
N THR A 58 -6.08 -24.97 -12.59
CA THR A 58 -6.45 -26.25 -12.00
C THR A 58 -5.45 -26.55 -10.87
N THR A 59 -5.98 -27.00 -9.73
CA THR A 59 -5.20 -27.45 -8.57
C THR A 59 -4.19 -28.55 -8.89
N ASP A 60 -4.27 -29.14 -10.09
CA ASP A 60 -3.43 -30.23 -10.58
C ASP A 60 -1.99 -29.80 -10.96
N SER A 61 -1.66 -28.50 -10.82
CA SER A 61 -0.32 -27.96 -11.12
C SER A 61 0.48 -27.55 -9.88
N ILE A 62 0.00 -27.84 -8.66
CA ILE A 62 0.76 -27.58 -7.43
C ILE A 62 1.99 -28.50 -7.40
N PRO A 63 3.23 -27.96 -7.36
CA PRO A 63 4.43 -28.79 -7.32
C PRO A 63 4.41 -29.76 -6.13
N LEU A 64 4.97 -30.97 -6.29
CA LEU A 64 4.98 -31.98 -5.22
C LEU A 64 5.72 -31.49 -3.96
N ASP A 65 6.70 -30.60 -4.13
CA ASP A 65 7.50 -30.02 -3.05
C ASP A 65 6.84 -28.78 -2.43
N THR A 66 5.53 -28.61 -2.59
CA THR A 66 4.79 -27.49 -2.03
C THR A 66 4.59 -27.65 -0.53
N ILE A 67 5.01 -26.62 0.21
CA ILE A 67 4.86 -26.55 1.66
C ILE A 67 3.83 -25.47 1.98
N PHE A 68 2.68 -25.92 2.49
CA PHE A 68 1.67 -25.01 3.03
C PHE A 68 2.14 -24.48 4.37
N ILE A 69 1.92 -23.18 4.59
CA ILE A 69 2.28 -22.56 5.87
C ILE A 69 1.28 -23.00 6.92
N GLU A 70 1.77 -23.53 8.04
CA GLU A 70 0.94 -23.83 9.20
C GLU A 70 0.58 -22.55 9.95
N ASN A 71 -0.70 -22.38 10.28
CA ASN A 71 -1.22 -21.23 11.04
C ASN A 71 -0.79 -19.84 10.51
N PRO A 72 -0.95 -19.54 9.21
CA PRO A 72 -0.51 -18.26 8.64
C PRO A 72 -1.20 -17.05 9.29
N ASP A 73 -2.42 -17.23 9.82
CA ASP A 73 -3.17 -16.21 10.57
C ASP A 73 -2.41 -15.68 11.79
N TYR A 74 -1.60 -16.51 12.47
CA TYR A 74 -0.86 -16.08 13.66
C TYR A 74 0.10 -14.93 13.34
N TYR A 75 0.88 -15.09 12.26
CA TYR A 75 1.88 -14.12 11.82
C TYR A 75 1.21 -12.85 11.27
N VAL A 76 0.17 -13.02 10.46
CA VAL A 76 -0.57 -11.90 9.86
C VAL A 76 -1.30 -11.09 10.93
N ASP A 77 -2.13 -11.74 11.75
CA ASP A 77 -2.91 -11.05 12.79
C ASP A 77 -1.97 -10.41 13.85
N GLY A 78 -0.82 -11.04 14.13
CA GLY A 78 0.21 -10.51 15.01
C GLY A 78 0.82 -9.20 14.49
N VAL A 79 1.25 -9.18 13.22
CA VAL A 79 1.78 -7.95 12.58
C VAL A 79 0.70 -6.88 12.48
N GLU A 80 -0.52 -7.22 12.04
CA GLU A 80 -1.64 -6.28 11.97
C GLU A 80 -1.94 -5.62 13.32
N LYS A 81 -1.89 -6.39 14.42
CA LYS A 81 -2.09 -5.88 15.78
C LYS A 81 -1.00 -4.88 16.18
N ILE A 82 0.26 -5.13 15.85
CA ILE A 82 1.39 -4.22 16.10
C ILE A 82 1.20 -2.92 15.31
N LEU A 83 0.89 -3.03 14.01
CA LEU A 83 0.67 -1.87 13.14
C LEU A 83 -0.51 -1.02 13.59
N ASN A 84 -1.62 -1.65 13.99
CA ASN A 84 -2.79 -0.95 14.51
C ASN A 84 -2.46 -0.18 15.78
N ARG A 85 -1.60 -0.71 16.66
CA ARG A 85 -1.09 0.02 17.82
C ARG A 85 -0.29 1.26 17.41
N TRP A 86 0.59 1.15 16.41
CA TRP A 86 1.35 2.31 15.91
C TRP A 86 0.46 3.36 15.23
N ARG A 87 -0.55 2.93 14.46
CA ARG A 87 -1.57 3.82 13.88
C ARG A 87 -2.30 4.60 14.96
N GLN A 88 -2.71 3.92 16.05
CA GLN A 88 -3.38 4.58 17.18
C GLN A 88 -2.48 5.63 17.83
N LEU A 89 -1.23 5.28 18.14
CA LEU A 89 -0.26 6.22 18.74
C LEU A 89 -0.07 7.48 17.87
N TYR A 90 -0.07 7.31 16.55
CA TYR A 90 0.00 8.42 15.63
C TYR A 90 -1.27 9.25 15.60
N ALA A 91 -2.43 8.62 15.51
CA ALA A 91 -3.72 9.29 15.54
C ALA A 91 -3.86 10.16 16.80
N ASP A 92 -3.49 9.62 17.96
CA ASP A 92 -3.48 10.33 19.24
C ASP A 92 -2.54 11.54 19.19
N ARG A 93 -1.32 11.37 18.66
CA ARG A 93 -0.36 12.47 18.51
C ARG A 93 -0.86 13.54 17.55
N VAL A 94 -1.47 13.17 16.42
CA VAL A 94 -2.05 14.12 15.46
C VAL A 94 -3.22 14.88 16.09
N ALA A 95 -4.10 14.21 16.83
CA ALA A 95 -5.20 14.84 17.56
C ALA A 95 -4.68 15.85 18.58
N ASN A 96 -3.65 15.48 19.35
CA ASN A 96 -3.00 16.38 20.31
C ASN A 96 -2.37 17.62 19.64
N LEU A 97 -1.70 17.46 18.50
CA LEU A 97 -1.13 18.58 17.74
C LEU A 97 -2.20 19.50 17.15
N ARG A 98 -3.33 18.95 16.67
CA ARG A 98 -4.47 19.74 16.20
C ARG A 98 -5.06 20.57 17.34
N ASN A 99 -5.29 19.94 18.49
CA ASN A 99 -5.81 20.61 19.68
C ASN A 99 -4.86 21.74 20.15
N ALA A 100 -3.55 21.50 20.18
CA ALA A 100 -2.57 22.52 20.52
C ALA A 100 -2.61 23.70 19.52
N ARG A 101 -2.72 23.43 18.22
CA ARG A 101 -2.84 24.48 17.19
C ARG A 101 -4.10 25.32 17.37
N ASP A 102 -5.21 24.71 17.77
CA ASP A 102 -6.46 25.43 17.99
C ASP A 102 -6.41 26.29 19.27
N VAL A 103 -5.64 25.90 20.29
CA VAL A 103 -5.31 26.77 21.44
C VAL A 103 -4.57 28.03 20.97
N PHE A 104 -3.64 27.93 20.02
CA PHE A 104 -2.92 29.09 19.48
C PHE A 104 -3.76 29.97 18.52
N LYS A 105 -4.81 29.43 17.89
CA LYS A 105 -5.72 30.21 17.03
C LYS A 105 -6.73 31.04 17.82
N ARG A 106 -7.14 30.60 19.02
CA ARG A 106 -8.13 31.31 19.86
C ARG A 106 -7.74 32.78 20.18
N PRO A 107 -6.51 33.10 20.60
CA PRO A 107 -6.10 34.48 20.88
C PRO A 107 -6.17 35.40 19.64
N TYR A 108 -5.93 34.86 18.44
CA TYR A 108 -5.97 35.64 17.21
C TYR A 108 -7.43 35.93 16.78
N ALA A 109 -8.30 34.93 16.89
CA ALA A 109 -9.74 35.10 16.64
C ALA A 109 -10.39 36.05 17.67
N GLU A 110 -9.99 36.00 18.93
CA GLU A 110 -10.47 36.91 19.99
C GLU A 110 -9.96 38.34 19.82
N LYS A 111 -8.73 38.56 19.34
CA LYS A 111 -8.24 39.89 18.96
C LYS A 111 -9.00 40.51 17.77
N ILE A 112 -9.40 39.68 16.80
CA ILE A 112 -10.26 40.14 15.70
C ILE A 112 -11.66 40.50 16.21
N ARG A 113 -12.25 39.66 17.09
CA ARG A 113 -13.60 39.89 17.63
C ARG A 113 -13.68 41.07 18.61
N SER A 114 -12.65 41.31 19.41
CA SER A 114 -12.63 42.39 20.41
C SER A 114 -12.38 43.80 19.84
N GLY A 115 -12.20 43.94 18.51
CA GLY A 115 -11.97 45.24 17.86
C GLY A 115 -10.65 45.91 18.25
N THR A 116 -9.83 45.28 19.09
CA THR A 116 -8.50 45.78 19.50
C THR A 116 -7.42 45.50 18.46
N ALA A 117 -7.69 44.66 17.46
CA ALA A 117 -6.91 44.61 16.23
C ALA A 117 -7.12 45.90 15.44
N GLY A 118 -6.40 46.96 15.83
CA GLY A 118 -6.42 48.25 15.16
C GLY A 118 -6.22 48.06 13.65
N ARG A 119 -7.06 48.76 12.88
CA ARG A 119 -7.12 48.81 11.42
C ARG A 119 -5.86 49.47 10.82
N LYS A 120 -4.66 49.12 11.29
CA LYS A 120 -3.42 49.45 10.57
C LYS A 120 -3.42 48.56 9.35
N SER A 121 -3.43 49.19 8.17
CA SER A 121 -3.36 48.57 6.85
C SER A 121 -2.49 47.33 6.93
N ILE A 122 -3.13 46.17 6.81
CA ILE A 122 -2.40 44.91 6.73
C ILE A 122 -1.62 45.02 5.43
N ASP A 123 -0.33 45.31 5.57
CA ASP A 123 0.57 45.52 4.45
C ASP A 123 0.51 44.27 3.57
N SER A 124 0.02 44.44 2.35
CA SER A 124 -0.11 43.36 1.38
C SER A 124 1.24 42.71 1.08
N GLU A 125 2.37 43.39 1.32
CA GLU A 125 3.69 42.79 1.30
C GLU A 125 3.94 41.85 2.48
N ASN A 126 3.46 42.15 3.68
CA ASN A 126 3.56 41.23 4.81
C ASN A 126 2.66 40.00 4.62
N ILE A 127 1.49 40.13 3.99
CA ILE A 127 0.69 38.96 3.59
C ILE A 127 1.39 38.18 2.48
N LYS A 128 2.08 38.81 1.53
CA LYS A 128 2.84 38.10 0.49
C LYS A 128 4.11 37.43 1.03
N ARG A 129 4.83 38.06 1.96
CA ARG A 129 5.96 37.47 2.69
C ARG A 129 5.51 36.36 3.63
N GLN A 130 4.37 36.53 4.32
CA GLN A 130 3.76 35.45 5.09
C GLN A 130 3.18 34.36 4.19
N LYS A 131 2.57 34.62 3.04
CA LYS A 131 2.09 33.57 2.11
C LYS A 131 3.25 32.84 1.45
N GLY A 132 4.33 33.52 1.07
CA GLY A 132 5.57 32.88 0.61
C GLY A 132 6.25 32.07 1.71
N SER A 133 6.15 32.52 2.97
CA SER A 133 6.60 31.79 4.17
C SER A 133 5.64 30.68 4.60
N ILE A 134 4.34 30.76 4.33
CA ILE A 134 3.30 29.77 4.71
C ILE A 134 3.24 28.64 3.66
N ILE A 135 3.47 28.94 2.38
CA ILE A 135 3.63 27.92 1.33
C ILE A 135 4.99 27.23 1.44
N SER A 136 6.00 27.90 2.03
CA SER A 136 7.23 27.26 2.47
C SER A 136 7.23 26.82 3.95
N ASN A 137 6.09 26.90 4.67
CA ASN A 137 5.90 26.38 6.05
C ASN A 137 4.78 25.33 6.15
N THR A 138 4.24 24.86 5.02
CA THR A 138 3.74 23.47 4.92
C THR A 138 4.87 22.44 5.03
N ASN A 139 6.09 22.92 5.28
CA ASN A 139 7.26 22.25 5.85
C ASN A 139 6.88 21.00 6.63
N PHE A 140 7.32 19.87 6.07
CA PHE A 140 7.88 18.72 6.77
C PHE A 140 7.49 18.72 8.25
N ARG A 141 6.56 17.84 8.65
CA ARG A 141 6.69 17.26 9.99
C ARG A 141 8.12 16.79 10.03
N LYS A 142 8.99 17.50 10.77
CA LYS A 142 10.37 17.05 10.90
C LYS A 142 10.25 15.63 11.42
N GLN A 143 11.12 14.74 10.99
CA GLN A 143 11.13 13.38 11.54
C GLN A 143 11.14 13.40 13.08
N ALA A 144 11.73 14.44 13.68
CA ALA A 144 11.67 14.75 15.11
C ALA A 144 10.24 14.91 15.71
N ASP A 145 9.25 15.29 14.92
CA ASP A 145 7.86 15.46 15.34
C ASP A 145 7.01 14.19 15.19
N LEU A 146 7.57 13.12 14.60
CA LEU A 146 6.92 11.82 14.51
C LEU A 146 7.22 10.98 15.76
N PRO A 147 6.34 10.04 16.13
CA PRO A 147 6.63 9.12 17.22
C PRO A 147 7.85 8.27 16.86
N ALA A 148 8.73 8.07 17.85
CA ALA A 148 9.67 6.96 17.77
C ALA A 148 8.84 5.67 17.64
N VAL A 149 9.20 4.83 16.68
CA VAL A 149 8.58 3.52 16.48
C VAL A 149 9.59 2.48 16.91
N ASP A 150 9.18 1.65 17.87
CA ASP A 150 9.94 0.49 18.30
C ASP A 150 9.50 -0.70 17.45
N PHE A 151 10.39 -1.18 16.58
CA PHE A 151 10.15 -2.33 15.71
C PHE A 151 10.39 -3.68 16.39
N SER A 152 10.94 -3.70 17.62
CA SER A 152 11.27 -4.95 18.32
C SER A 152 10.10 -5.94 18.39
N PRO A 153 8.85 -5.51 18.66
CA PRO A 153 7.71 -6.43 18.69
C PRO A 153 7.41 -7.15 17.38
N ILE A 154 7.87 -6.64 16.23
CA ILE A 154 7.71 -7.35 14.94
C ILE A 154 8.50 -8.65 14.97
N TRP A 155 9.70 -8.66 15.55
CA TRP A 155 10.58 -9.84 15.60
C TRP A 155 10.07 -10.91 16.57
N ASP A 156 9.24 -10.53 17.55
CA ASP A 156 8.56 -11.49 18.43
C ASP A 156 7.46 -12.28 17.67
N VAL A 157 6.93 -11.72 16.57
CA VAL A 157 5.91 -12.34 15.73
C VAL A 157 6.53 -13.00 14.51
N LEU A 158 7.47 -12.33 13.85
CA LEU A 158 8.20 -12.80 12.68
C LEU A 158 9.55 -13.39 13.12
N ASP A 159 9.47 -14.47 13.88
CA ASP A 159 10.57 -15.12 14.61
C ASP A 159 11.51 -15.96 13.75
N HIS A 160 11.20 -16.18 12.47
CA HIS A 160 12.04 -16.87 11.48
C HIS A 160 12.81 -15.90 10.57
N ILE A 161 12.65 -14.59 10.79
CA ILE A 161 13.42 -13.55 10.11
C ILE A 161 14.06 -12.62 11.15
N GLN A 162 15.21 -12.07 10.82
CA GLN A 162 15.89 -11.12 11.69
C GLN A 162 16.64 -10.08 10.89
N MET A 163 16.97 -8.96 11.53
CA MET A 163 17.97 -8.05 10.97
C MET A 163 19.33 -8.74 10.92
N LYS A 164 20.14 -8.41 9.91
CA LYS A 164 21.57 -8.73 9.88
C LYS A 164 22.22 -8.32 11.22
N ASN A 165 23.19 -9.11 11.67
CA ASN A 165 23.99 -8.76 12.86
C ASN A 165 24.46 -7.30 12.81
N ASP A 166 24.30 -6.60 13.93
CA ASP A 166 24.61 -5.19 14.12
C ASP A 166 23.76 -4.21 13.29
N TYR A 167 22.61 -4.64 12.75
CA TYR A 167 21.66 -3.77 12.06
C TYR A 167 20.36 -3.60 12.84
N LEU A 168 19.72 -2.44 12.64
CA LEU A 168 18.39 -2.12 13.15
C LEU A 168 17.49 -1.73 11.98
N LEU A 169 16.21 -2.01 12.13
CA LEU A 169 15.17 -1.50 11.24
C LEU A 169 14.77 -0.10 11.70
N ASP A 170 14.74 0.84 10.76
CA ASP A 170 14.40 2.23 10.99
C ASP A 170 13.58 2.77 9.80
N TYR A 171 13.01 3.96 9.92
CA TYR A 171 12.19 4.55 8.86
C TYR A 171 12.48 6.02 8.63
N VAL A 172 12.30 6.49 7.38
CA VAL A 172 12.20 7.91 7.04
C VAL A 172 10.79 8.17 6.55
N TYR A 173 10.17 9.25 7.00
CA TYR A 173 8.82 9.59 6.57
C TYR A 173 8.84 10.43 5.29
N TYR A 174 8.22 9.91 4.23
CA TYR A 174 7.93 10.65 3.01
C TYR A 174 6.60 11.38 3.13
N PHE A 175 6.56 12.64 2.69
CA PHE A 175 5.35 13.45 2.63
C PHE A 175 5.43 14.41 1.45
N ASP A 176 4.42 14.40 0.59
CA ASP A 176 4.35 15.23 -0.62
C ASP A 176 3.24 16.30 -0.57
N GLY A 177 2.52 16.39 0.55
CA GLY A 177 1.36 17.28 0.74
C GLY A 177 0.01 16.59 0.57
N PHE A 178 -0.05 15.50 -0.20
CA PHE A 178 -1.27 14.75 -0.50
C PHE A 178 -1.24 13.35 0.14
N SER A 179 -0.05 12.78 0.26
CA SER A 179 0.26 11.46 0.77
C SER A 179 1.33 11.58 1.85
N GLY A 180 1.37 10.59 2.73
CA GLY A 180 2.50 10.40 3.62
C GLY A 180 2.65 8.95 4.05
N ILE A 181 3.86 8.42 3.88
CA ILE A 181 4.21 7.02 4.15
C ILE A 181 5.57 6.93 4.84
N PRO A 182 5.76 5.98 5.77
CA PRO A 182 7.07 5.61 6.24
C PRO A 182 7.79 4.76 5.19
N LEU A 183 9.07 5.03 4.97
CA LEU A 183 9.96 4.19 4.16
C LEU A 183 10.96 3.51 5.08
N LEU A 184 10.87 2.20 5.16
CA LEU A 184 11.75 1.40 6.00
C LEU A 184 13.11 1.17 5.33
N TYR A 185 14.15 1.16 6.14
CA TYR A 185 15.51 0.84 5.73
C TYR A 185 16.24 0.13 6.87
N GLY A 186 17.20 -0.72 6.51
CA GLY A 186 18.17 -1.24 7.46
C GLY A 186 19.33 -0.27 7.59
N ARG A 187 19.82 -0.07 8.81
CA ARG A 187 21.08 0.65 9.07
C ARG A 187 21.90 -0.07 10.12
N SER A 188 23.20 0.20 10.15
CA SER A 188 24.00 -0.27 11.28
C SER A 188 23.52 0.39 12.58
N GLN A 189 23.53 -0.37 13.68
CA GLN A 189 23.16 0.13 15.00
C GLN A 189 24.05 1.29 15.47
N ASN A 190 25.29 1.37 14.96
CA ASN A 190 26.27 2.40 15.27
C ASN A 190 26.15 3.65 14.39
N GLU A 191 25.32 3.61 13.34
CA GLU A 191 25.06 4.76 12.47
C GLU A 191 23.83 5.54 12.97
N PRO A 192 23.86 6.89 12.93
CA PRO A 192 22.67 7.66 13.24
C PRO A 192 21.54 7.38 12.22
N PRO A 193 20.27 7.50 12.62
CA PRO A 193 19.15 7.42 11.68
C PRO A 193 19.32 8.41 10.52
N TYR A 194 18.87 8.01 9.34
CA TYR A 194 18.87 8.88 8.18
C TYR A 194 17.96 10.10 8.40
N PRO A 195 18.46 11.32 8.19
CA PRO A 195 17.69 12.54 8.44
C PRO A 195 16.62 12.84 7.38
N ASN A 196 16.72 12.21 6.20
CA ASN A 196 15.81 12.38 5.07
C ASN A 196 16.03 11.31 4.00
N LEU A 197 15.12 11.27 3.02
CA LEU A 197 15.06 10.25 1.96
C LEU A 197 16.28 10.19 1.07
N ASN A 198 16.97 11.32 0.85
CA ASN A 198 18.13 11.36 -0.04
C ASN A 198 19.32 10.53 0.48
N ARG A 199 19.26 10.07 1.72
CA ARG A 199 20.26 9.15 2.30
C ARG A 199 19.92 7.68 2.10
N ILE A 200 18.67 7.34 1.78
CA ILE A 200 18.27 5.97 1.46
C ILE A 200 18.72 5.69 0.01
N PRO A 201 19.59 4.68 -0.22
CA PRO A 201 19.97 4.28 -1.57
C PRO A 201 18.71 3.93 -2.39
N ASN A 202 18.66 4.39 -3.64
CA ASN A 202 17.58 4.09 -4.59
C ASN A 202 16.14 4.47 -4.13
N TRP A 203 15.99 5.41 -3.19
CA TRP A 203 14.68 5.83 -2.68
C TRP A 203 13.72 6.33 -3.78
N SER A 204 14.24 6.91 -4.86
CA SER A 204 13.43 7.39 -5.99
C SER A 204 12.82 6.24 -6.79
N LYS A 205 13.60 5.16 -7.03
CA LYS A 205 13.12 3.92 -7.65
C LYS A 205 12.01 3.32 -6.79
N TYR A 206 12.25 3.29 -5.48
CA TYR A 206 11.27 2.81 -4.50
C TYR A 206 9.97 3.60 -4.56
N LEU A 207 9.99 4.95 -4.50
CA LEU A 207 8.76 5.73 -4.59
C LEU A 207 8.04 5.55 -5.93
N TYR A 208 8.77 5.50 -7.04
CA TYR A 208 8.17 5.22 -8.34
C TYR A 208 7.47 3.86 -8.34
N GLN A 209 8.15 2.82 -7.87
CA GLN A 209 7.60 1.48 -7.70
C GLN A 209 6.45 1.44 -6.69
N HIS A 210 6.42 2.33 -5.69
CA HIS A 210 5.29 2.44 -4.74
C HIS A 210 4.01 2.92 -5.40
N HIS A 211 4.11 3.74 -6.44
CA HIS A 211 2.94 4.24 -7.16
C HIS A 211 2.39 3.23 -8.16
N ILE A 212 3.21 2.29 -8.64
CA ILE A 212 2.82 1.28 -9.64
C ILE A 212 2.66 -0.13 -9.04
N GLN A 213 3.17 -0.36 -7.83
CA GLN A 213 3.03 -1.60 -7.04
C GLN A 213 3.47 -2.85 -7.80
N GLU A 214 4.57 -2.71 -8.56
CA GLU A 214 5.12 -3.75 -9.46
C GLU A 214 6.31 -4.52 -8.88
N SER A 215 6.78 -4.18 -7.67
CA SER A 215 7.83 -4.95 -6.99
C SER A 215 7.74 -4.85 -5.48
N LEU A 216 8.27 -5.86 -4.80
CA LEU A 216 8.57 -5.81 -3.38
C LEU A 216 10.03 -5.43 -3.12
N ASP A 217 10.82 -5.02 -4.11
CA ASP A 217 12.18 -4.49 -3.90
C ASP A 217 12.18 -3.32 -2.87
N ARG A 218 12.52 -3.63 -1.60
CA ARG A 218 12.55 -2.68 -0.48
C ARG A 218 14.01 -2.48 -0.01
N PRO A 219 14.44 -1.24 0.34
CA PRO A 219 15.79 -0.95 0.82
C PRO A 219 16.23 -1.80 2.01
N PHE A 220 15.30 -2.21 2.88
CA PHE A 220 15.61 -3.02 4.05
C PHE A 220 15.85 -4.50 3.75
N PHE A 221 15.45 -5.05 2.59
CA PHE A 221 15.61 -6.48 2.30
C PHE A 221 17.06 -6.95 2.34
N SER A 222 17.98 -6.12 1.85
CA SER A 222 19.42 -6.38 1.93
C SER A 222 19.93 -6.51 3.37
N SER A 223 19.15 -6.10 4.37
CA SER A 223 19.47 -6.16 5.79
C SER A 223 18.66 -7.20 6.57
N ILE A 224 17.83 -8.01 5.90
CA ILE A 224 17.07 -9.11 6.52
C ILE A 224 17.77 -10.44 6.25
N GLN A 225 17.96 -11.23 7.31
CA GLN A 225 18.44 -12.59 7.25
C GLN A 225 17.27 -13.55 7.47
N LEU A 226 17.26 -14.62 6.71
CA LEU A 226 16.29 -15.71 6.79
C LEU A 226 17.00 -16.96 7.31
N ASP A 227 16.30 -17.77 8.11
CA ASP A 227 16.79 -19.08 8.55
C ASP A 227 16.67 -20.18 7.47
N GLN A 228 16.25 -19.80 6.25
CA GLN A 228 16.07 -20.66 5.07
C GLN A 228 14.93 -21.68 5.18
N THR A 229 14.08 -21.59 6.21
CA THR A 229 12.86 -22.38 6.29
C THR A 229 11.76 -21.80 5.40
N PRO A 230 10.79 -22.61 4.92
CA PRO A 230 9.62 -22.09 4.19
C PRO A 230 8.91 -20.96 4.94
N LEU A 231 8.87 -21.06 6.28
CA LEU A 231 8.24 -20.07 7.13
C LEU A 231 8.97 -18.73 7.14
N SER A 232 10.31 -18.70 7.13
CA SER A 232 11.06 -17.44 7.00
C SER A 232 10.73 -16.68 5.72
N TYR A 233 10.56 -17.38 4.59
CA TYR A 233 10.17 -16.77 3.32
C TYR A 233 8.74 -16.25 3.33
N PHE A 234 7.82 -16.98 3.96
CA PHE A 234 6.46 -16.48 4.16
C PHE A 234 6.44 -15.24 5.07
N GLN A 235 7.18 -15.25 6.18
CA GLN A 235 7.30 -14.08 7.06
C GLN A 235 7.95 -12.89 6.37
N LEU A 236 8.91 -13.11 5.45
CA LEU A 236 9.43 -12.06 4.57
C LEU A 236 8.32 -11.46 3.69
N ALA A 237 7.41 -12.28 3.14
CA ALA A 237 6.25 -11.80 2.38
C ALA A 237 5.28 -11.00 3.24
N VAL A 238 4.96 -11.47 4.45
CA VAL A 238 4.15 -10.72 5.41
C VAL A 238 4.80 -9.36 5.70
N LEU A 239 6.09 -9.34 6.03
CA LEU A 239 6.82 -8.09 6.26
C LEU A 239 6.75 -7.21 5.02
N SER A 240 7.05 -7.72 3.83
CA SER A 240 7.07 -6.93 2.59
C SER A 240 5.75 -6.21 2.29
N LEU A 241 4.62 -6.88 2.54
CA LEU A 241 3.28 -6.37 2.28
C LEU A 241 2.88 -5.33 3.33
N TYR A 242 3.19 -5.58 4.60
CA TYR A 242 2.71 -4.76 5.72
C TYR A 242 3.73 -3.71 6.20
N CYS A 243 4.97 -3.75 5.73
CA CYS A 243 6.06 -2.94 6.26
C CYS A 243 5.76 -1.45 6.24
N ASP A 244 5.08 -0.92 5.23
CA ASP A 244 4.75 0.50 5.10
C ASP A 244 3.33 0.86 5.59
N HIS A 245 2.64 -0.05 6.28
CA HIS A 245 1.23 0.10 6.69
C HIS A 245 1.02 0.86 8.03
N PHE A 246 1.97 1.70 8.44
CA PHE A 246 1.88 2.51 9.65
C PHE A 246 2.09 4.00 9.35
N LEU A 247 1.72 4.89 10.27
CA LEU A 247 1.87 6.36 10.11
C LEU A 247 1.27 6.97 8.83
N LEU A 248 0.34 6.29 8.16
CA LEU A 248 -0.23 6.71 6.88
C LEU A 248 -0.94 8.07 6.98
N TYR A 249 -0.81 8.89 5.93
CA TYR A 249 -1.52 10.17 5.83
C TYR A 249 -2.34 10.27 4.54
N TRP A 250 -3.61 10.68 4.71
CA TRP A 250 -4.57 11.01 3.65
C TRP A 250 -4.59 9.99 2.52
N HIS A 251 -4.08 10.30 1.32
CA HIS A 251 -4.15 9.37 0.19
C HIS A 251 -3.35 8.08 0.41
N SER A 252 -2.42 8.08 1.36
CA SER A 252 -1.71 6.85 1.73
C SER A 252 -2.55 5.88 2.55
N THR A 253 -3.72 6.27 3.05
CA THR A 253 -4.64 5.33 3.72
C THR A 253 -5.33 4.38 2.74
N TYR A 254 -5.09 4.54 1.44
CA TYR A 254 -5.48 3.55 0.42
C TYR A 254 -4.63 2.27 0.49
N ARG A 255 -3.61 2.24 1.35
CA ARG A 255 -2.92 1.01 1.75
C ARG A 255 -3.81 0.19 2.67
N ASP A 256 -4.65 -0.61 2.05
CA ASP A 256 -5.67 -1.45 2.65
C ASP A 256 -5.48 -2.93 2.29
N GLU A 257 -4.26 -3.30 1.91
CA GLU A 257 -3.90 -4.68 1.62
C GLU A 257 -4.13 -5.53 2.86
N ILE A 258 -4.96 -6.57 2.70
CA ILE A 258 -5.24 -7.58 3.72
C ILE A 258 -4.81 -8.92 3.14
N LEU A 259 -3.80 -9.56 3.73
CA LEU A 259 -3.38 -10.89 3.31
C LEU A 259 -4.50 -11.89 3.56
N LEU A 260 -4.89 -12.60 2.50
CA LEU A 260 -5.88 -13.67 2.55
C LEU A 260 -5.15 -14.98 2.78
N THR A 261 -5.31 -15.52 3.99
CA THR A 261 -4.60 -16.70 4.47
C THR A 261 -5.44 -17.97 4.43
N ASN A 262 -6.76 -17.81 4.29
CA ASN A 262 -7.77 -18.86 4.18
C ASN A 262 -9.14 -18.21 3.90
N ASN A 263 -10.15 -19.04 3.63
CA ASN A 263 -11.52 -18.59 3.42
C ASN A 263 -12.15 -17.91 4.65
N ARG A 264 -11.69 -18.21 5.86
CA ARG A 264 -12.19 -17.53 7.08
C ARG A 264 -11.73 -16.07 7.15
N LYS A 265 -10.56 -15.72 6.61
CA LYS A 265 -10.09 -14.33 6.56
C LYS A 265 -10.97 -13.48 5.62
N LEU A 266 -11.55 -14.07 4.56
CA LEU A 266 -12.57 -13.39 3.74
C LEU A 266 -13.80 -12.96 4.55
N GLU A 267 -14.25 -13.78 5.51
CA GLU A 267 -15.38 -13.42 6.40
C GLU A 267 -15.05 -12.19 7.23
N LYS A 268 -13.82 -12.12 7.74
CA LYS A 268 -13.35 -11.03 8.58
C LYS A 268 -13.15 -9.72 7.81
N LEU A 269 -13.13 -9.74 6.47
CA LEU A 269 -13.10 -8.50 5.68
C LEU A 269 -14.29 -7.59 6.01
N ARG A 270 -15.45 -8.17 6.34
CA ARG A 270 -16.65 -7.43 6.80
C ARG A 270 -16.39 -6.60 8.05
N GLU A 271 -15.53 -7.08 8.93
CA GLU A 271 -15.22 -6.43 10.22
C GLU A 271 -14.08 -5.43 10.08
N SER A 272 -13.32 -5.50 8.99
CA SER A 272 -12.20 -4.61 8.74
C SER A 272 -12.69 -3.21 8.35
N SER A 273 -12.01 -2.18 8.85
CA SER A 273 -12.25 -0.77 8.47
C SER A 273 -12.14 -0.52 6.97
N ALA A 274 -11.54 -1.45 6.23
CA ALA A 274 -11.44 -1.47 4.78
C ALA A 274 -12.83 -1.33 4.13
N MET A 275 -13.85 -2.03 4.65
CA MET A 275 -15.20 -2.01 4.07
C MET A 275 -16.13 -0.96 4.69
N GLN A 276 -15.68 -0.17 5.66
CA GLN A 276 -16.51 0.81 6.38
C GLN A 276 -16.76 2.13 5.61
N MET A 277 -16.57 2.13 4.29
CA MET A 277 -17.10 3.18 3.39
C MET A 277 -18.58 2.96 3.06
N GLU A 278 -19.35 2.35 3.99
CA GLU A 278 -20.78 2.00 3.85
C GLU A 278 -21.69 3.15 3.41
N ASN A 279 -21.25 4.40 3.53
CA ASN A 279 -22.00 5.58 3.09
C ASN A 279 -21.71 6.02 1.65
N MET A 280 -20.84 5.32 0.90
CA MET A 280 -20.40 5.74 -0.45
C MET A 280 -20.63 4.70 -1.55
N VAL A 281 -21.13 3.50 -1.22
CA VAL A 281 -21.34 2.42 -2.20
C VAL A 281 -22.77 1.89 -2.09
N ASP A 282 -23.45 1.71 -3.23
CA ASP A 282 -24.84 1.21 -3.31
C ASP A 282 -24.98 -0.28 -3.00
N THR A 283 -23.88 -1.01 -2.85
CA THR A 283 -23.86 -2.46 -2.57
C THR A 283 -23.53 -2.70 -1.11
N SER A 284 -24.30 -3.56 -0.44
CA SER A 284 -24.03 -3.86 0.96
C SER A 284 -22.72 -4.63 1.09
N VAL A 285 -21.97 -4.38 2.18
CA VAL A 285 -20.76 -5.13 2.54
C VAL A 285 -21.02 -6.65 2.50
N ALA A 286 -22.20 -7.09 2.93
CA ALA A 286 -22.59 -8.49 2.93
C ALA A 286 -22.70 -9.10 1.52
N GLU A 287 -23.24 -8.36 0.55
CA GLU A 287 -23.32 -8.79 -0.85
C GLU A 287 -21.93 -8.92 -1.47
N THR A 288 -21.04 -7.94 -1.23
CA THR A 288 -19.64 -8.01 -1.68
C THR A 288 -18.94 -9.24 -1.13
N ILE A 289 -19.05 -9.52 0.17
CA ILE A 289 -18.45 -10.71 0.79
C ILE A 289 -19.05 -12.00 0.23
N GLY A 290 -20.37 -12.06 0.04
CA GLY A 290 -21.05 -13.19 -0.57
C GLY A 290 -20.55 -13.46 -1.99
N TRP A 291 -20.37 -12.40 -2.77
CA TRP A 291 -19.81 -12.46 -4.12
C TRP A 291 -18.34 -12.92 -4.12
N LEU A 292 -17.49 -12.36 -3.25
CA LEU A 292 -16.09 -12.78 -3.12
C LEU A 292 -15.99 -14.28 -2.84
N LYS A 293 -16.77 -14.79 -1.88
CA LYS A 293 -16.78 -16.23 -1.56
C LYS A 293 -17.23 -17.08 -2.72
N ALA A 294 -18.31 -16.70 -3.39
CA ALA A 294 -18.84 -17.49 -4.50
C ALA A 294 -17.80 -17.62 -5.62
N ASN A 295 -17.07 -16.53 -5.91
CA ASN A 295 -16.08 -16.52 -6.99
C ASN A 295 -14.72 -17.10 -6.57
N LEU A 296 -14.41 -17.15 -5.27
CA LEU A 296 -13.17 -17.75 -4.75
C LEU A 296 -13.36 -19.13 -4.13
N ALA A 297 -14.57 -19.71 -4.15
CA ALA A 297 -14.88 -20.98 -3.49
C ALA A 297 -13.98 -22.14 -3.95
N HIS A 298 -13.48 -22.08 -5.18
CA HIS A 298 -12.61 -23.09 -5.78
C HIS A 298 -11.11 -22.73 -5.68
N GLN A 299 -10.79 -21.53 -5.19
CA GLN A 299 -9.41 -21.07 -5.05
C GLN A 299 -8.85 -21.50 -3.70
N LYS A 300 -7.63 -22.04 -3.71
CA LYS A 300 -6.88 -22.33 -2.49
C LYS A 300 -6.17 -21.05 -2.04
N LEU A 301 -6.74 -20.35 -1.07
CA LEU A 301 -6.21 -19.07 -0.59
C LEU A 301 -5.03 -19.23 0.39
N GLU A 302 -4.81 -20.43 0.91
CA GLU A 302 -3.71 -20.69 1.83
C GLU A 302 -2.36 -20.38 1.16
N PRO A 303 -1.53 -19.51 1.76
CA PRO A 303 -0.21 -19.23 1.22
C PRO A 303 0.66 -20.47 1.28
N PHE A 304 1.51 -20.61 0.27
CA PHE A 304 2.44 -21.72 0.20
C PHE A 304 3.79 -21.28 -0.33
N VAL A 305 4.79 -22.11 -0.03
CA VAL A 305 6.17 -21.91 -0.40
C VAL A 305 6.70 -23.16 -1.10
N VAL A 306 7.43 -22.96 -2.20
CA VAL A 306 8.13 -24.02 -2.93
C VAL A 306 9.62 -23.69 -2.88
N LEU A 307 10.39 -24.51 -2.18
CA LEU A 307 11.85 -24.38 -2.12
C LEU A 307 12.45 -25.01 -3.38
N LYS A 308 13.23 -24.24 -4.14
CA LYS A 308 14.05 -24.74 -5.25
C LYS A 308 15.53 -24.72 -4.83
N ASP A 309 16.42 -25.18 -5.71
CA ASP A 309 17.86 -25.24 -5.42
C ASP A 309 18.44 -23.85 -5.10
N THR A 310 18.15 -22.86 -5.94
CA THR A 310 18.74 -21.50 -5.85
C THR A 310 17.72 -20.41 -5.53
N SER A 311 16.43 -20.72 -5.59
CA SER A 311 15.35 -19.75 -5.38
C SER A 311 14.20 -20.34 -4.55
N VAL A 312 13.30 -19.48 -4.13
CA VAL A 312 12.07 -19.83 -3.43
C VAL A 312 10.92 -19.14 -4.11
N GLN A 313 9.86 -19.90 -4.42
CA GLN A 313 8.60 -19.34 -4.87
C GLN A 313 7.66 -19.23 -3.67
N ILE A 314 7.10 -18.06 -3.47
CA ILE A 314 6.10 -17.73 -2.46
C ILE A 314 4.83 -17.35 -3.21
N VAL A 315 3.73 -18.05 -2.91
CA VAL A 315 2.42 -17.73 -3.50
C VAL A 315 1.46 -17.34 -2.40
N PHE A 316 0.82 -16.20 -2.56
CA PHE A 316 -0.15 -15.68 -1.60
C PHE A 316 -1.23 -14.85 -2.28
N TYR A 317 -2.31 -14.61 -1.55
CA TYR A 317 -3.40 -13.77 -1.98
C TYR A 317 -3.56 -12.58 -1.04
N TYR A 318 -3.99 -11.44 -1.55
CA TYR A 318 -4.37 -10.31 -0.73
C TYR A 318 -5.56 -9.57 -1.34
N PHE A 319 -6.35 -8.93 -0.48
CA PHE A 319 -7.49 -8.10 -0.86
C PHE A 319 -7.16 -6.62 -0.70
N THR A 320 -7.70 -5.77 -1.58
CA THR A 320 -7.73 -4.30 -1.44
C THR A 320 -9.13 -3.78 -1.74
N ASN A 321 -9.54 -2.66 -1.14
CA ASN A 321 -10.84 -2.08 -1.47
C ASN A 321 -10.85 -1.40 -2.84
N TRP A 322 -9.70 -1.27 -3.49
CA TRP A 322 -9.55 -0.56 -4.76
C TRP A 322 -9.54 -1.50 -5.96
N GLY A 323 -8.96 -2.69 -5.79
CA GLY A 323 -8.71 -3.61 -6.89
C GLY A 323 -9.32 -4.99 -6.69
N GLY A 324 -9.70 -5.35 -5.46
CA GLY A 324 -10.26 -6.66 -5.15
C GLY A 324 -9.19 -7.64 -4.75
N VAL A 325 -9.25 -8.87 -5.25
CA VAL A 325 -8.34 -9.94 -4.83
C VAL A 325 -7.23 -10.15 -5.84
N TYR A 326 -6.00 -10.03 -5.36
CA TYR A 326 -4.80 -10.28 -6.13
C TYR A 326 -4.16 -11.59 -5.70
N LYS A 327 -3.69 -12.36 -6.68
CA LYS A 327 -2.72 -13.42 -6.49
C LYS A 327 -1.33 -12.87 -6.76
N VAL A 328 -0.39 -13.20 -5.89
CA VAL A 328 1.03 -12.92 -6.06
C VAL A 328 1.79 -14.23 -6.21
N ASP A 329 2.57 -14.33 -7.27
CA ASP A 329 3.61 -15.33 -7.45
C ASP A 329 4.96 -14.60 -7.34
N TRP A 330 5.64 -14.76 -6.21
CA TRP A 330 6.89 -14.06 -5.88
C TRP A 330 8.06 -15.05 -5.82
N GLU A 331 9.09 -14.82 -6.64
CA GLU A 331 10.31 -15.62 -6.63
C GLU A 331 11.49 -14.81 -6.08
N VAL A 332 12.17 -15.39 -5.08
CA VAL A 332 13.27 -14.76 -4.33
C VAL A 332 14.50 -15.67 -4.33
N SER A 333 15.69 -15.07 -4.41
CA SER A 333 16.95 -15.81 -4.26
C SER A 333 17.10 -16.39 -2.85
N ARG A 334 17.58 -17.64 -2.78
CA ARG A 334 17.97 -18.27 -1.51
C ARG A 334 19.28 -17.71 -0.97
N GLU A 335 20.16 -17.28 -1.86
CA GLU A 335 21.43 -16.66 -1.49
C GLU A 335 21.18 -15.30 -0.83
N TYR A 336 21.98 -14.99 0.19
CA TYR A 336 21.96 -13.69 0.84
C TYR A 336 22.97 -12.75 0.15
N PRO A 337 22.62 -11.49 -0.16
CA PRO A 337 21.35 -10.82 0.12
C PRO A 337 20.20 -11.42 -0.71
N HIS A 338 19.03 -11.55 -0.09
CA HIS A 338 17.85 -12.08 -0.76
C HIS A 338 17.36 -11.07 -1.82
N GLU A 339 17.49 -11.44 -3.09
CA GLU A 339 17.08 -10.61 -4.22
C GLU A 339 15.74 -11.09 -4.79
N GLU A 340 14.88 -10.15 -5.17
CA GLU A 340 13.69 -10.44 -5.95
C GLU A 340 14.11 -10.85 -7.37
N ILE A 341 13.78 -12.08 -7.75
CA ILE A 341 14.03 -12.62 -9.10
C ILE A 341 12.83 -12.29 -10.00
N GLN A 342 11.62 -12.50 -9.48
CA GLN A 342 10.38 -12.25 -10.21
C GLN A 342 9.26 -11.89 -9.26
N PHE A 343 8.44 -10.90 -9.61
CA PHE A 343 7.22 -10.58 -8.88
C PHE A 343 6.06 -10.47 -9.86
N VAL A 344 5.18 -11.48 -9.89
CA VAL A 344 3.99 -11.48 -10.74
C VAL A 344 2.77 -11.26 -9.86
N ARG A 345 2.06 -10.18 -10.14
CA ARG A 345 0.77 -9.88 -9.51
C ARG A 345 -0.34 -9.99 -10.55
N ARG A 346 -1.39 -10.73 -10.22
CA ARG A 346 -2.58 -10.90 -11.07
C ARG A 346 -3.83 -10.56 -10.28
N ASN A 347 -4.70 -9.73 -10.84
CA ASN A 347 -6.03 -9.54 -10.28
C ASN A 347 -6.86 -10.79 -10.62
N VAL A 348 -7.17 -11.60 -9.62
CA VAL A 348 -7.96 -12.83 -9.81
C VAL A 348 -9.45 -12.57 -9.62
N LEU A 349 -9.80 -11.44 -9.01
CA LEU A 349 -11.18 -11.05 -8.79
C LEU A 349 -11.30 -9.53 -8.61
N GLU A 350 -11.67 -8.84 -9.69
CA GLU A 350 -11.80 -7.38 -9.70
C GLU A 350 -12.94 -6.91 -8.80
N TYR A 351 -12.63 -6.03 -7.85
CA TYR A 351 -13.65 -5.40 -7.02
C TYR A 351 -13.92 -3.97 -7.49
N ASN A 352 -15.19 -3.68 -7.82
CA ASN A 352 -15.62 -2.33 -8.09
C ASN A 352 -15.91 -1.61 -6.77
N SER A 353 -15.03 -0.69 -6.40
CA SER A 353 -15.15 0.12 -5.19
C SER A 353 -16.27 1.16 -5.25
N GLY A 354 -16.90 1.36 -6.41
CA GLY A 354 -17.91 2.38 -6.66
C GLY A 354 -17.36 3.80 -6.78
N ILE A 355 -16.06 4.01 -6.55
CA ILE A 355 -15.42 5.32 -6.60
C ILE A 355 -14.97 5.61 -8.04
N SER A 356 -15.55 6.65 -8.63
CA SER A 356 -15.11 7.24 -9.90
C SER A 356 -14.43 8.59 -9.62
N PHE A 357 -13.25 8.83 -10.22
CA PHE A 357 -12.47 10.07 -10.04
C PHE A 357 -12.78 11.15 -11.08
#